data_AF-A0A7Y2JRA2-F1
#
_entry.id   AF-A0A7Y2JRA2-F1
#
_cell.length_a   1.000
_cell.length_b   1.000
_cell.length_c   1.000
_cell.angle_alpha   90.00
_cell.angle_beta   90.00
_cell.angle_gamma   90.00
#
_symmetry.space_group_name_H-M   'P 1'
#
loop_
_entity.id
_entity.type
_entity.pdbx_description
1 polymer ?
#
loop_
_entity_poly.entity_id
_entity_poly.type
_entity_poly.pdbx_seq_one_letter_code
_entity_poly.pdbx_strand_id
1 'polypeptide(L)'
;MSRSQGYSDAFYGPDYIVPGVIPGGPAESAGFQAGDRVVTVENIPVEGLGMQSRWPRAMAPKVGRSHRFVVERDGELVTLNTTYTAIPRSVIMLRLGAALVGLAFLWSGVWALFRVGTVHAERLAAIGLAAGVAMTGMGPSLGRLNGVVGHIQFAAMILWAAFLLRFFLTFPTTKRPGASTITTRIIYGLWLLFLPVLVIELITHPTLYHTYGGPGYLLMLTYLMFALAAAMHTGVINPRWKLKQSGMGVILMGLLVGIVPALVGFFDWAFMREFDIPTSVYWPVLLSVIPLTMAIGVHAEARARADSY
;
A
#
# COMPACT_ATOMS: atom_id res chain seq x y z
N MET A 1 23.74 -3.37 -3.19
CA MET A 1 23.79 -3.54 -4.65
C MET A 1 22.40 -3.94 -5.16
N SER A 2 21.74 -3.05 -5.91
CA SER A 2 20.71 -3.36 -6.91
C SER A 2 20.55 -2.07 -7.73
N ARG A 3 21.54 -1.80 -8.60
CA ARG A 3 21.76 -0.50 -9.25
C ARG A 3 21.41 -0.49 -10.74
N SER A 4 20.73 -1.50 -11.28
CA SER A 4 20.63 -1.64 -12.75
C SER A 4 19.31 -2.16 -13.29
N GLN A 5 18.19 -1.91 -12.61
CA GLN A 5 16.87 -2.19 -13.21
C GLN A 5 16.29 -0.89 -13.76
N GLY A 6 16.15 -0.85 -15.08
CA GLY A 6 15.59 0.28 -15.80
C GLY A 6 14.07 0.37 -15.67
N TYR A 7 13.55 1.56 -15.95
CA TYR A 7 12.12 1.89 -15.90
C TYR A 7 11.68 2.50 -17.24
N SER A 8 10.55 2.05 -17.80
CA SER A 8 10.09 2.44 -19.16
C SER A 8 8.86 3.36 -19.19
N ASP A 9 8.24 3.64 -18.04
CA ASP A 9 7.03 4.49 -17.88
C ASP A 9 5.78 4.11 -18.68
N ALA A 10 5.86 3.17 -19.63
CA ALA A 10 4.71 2.70 -20.39
C ALA A 10 3.82 1.80 -19.51
N PHE A 11 2.63 2.31 -19.17
CA PHE A 11 1.52 1.50 -18.70
C PHE A 11 0.70 1.07 -19.92
N TYR A 12 0.28 -0.18 -20.00
CA TYR A 12 -0.72 -0.61 -20.97
C TYR A 12 -1.79 -1.45 -20.26
N GLY A 13 -3.04 -1.26 -20.66
CA GLY A 13 -4.22 -1.90 -20.09
C GLY A 13 -4.30 -3.40 -20.38
N PRO A 14 -5.37 -4.08 -19.92
CA PRO A 14 -5.57 -5.51 -20.16
C PRO A 14 -5.66 -5.86 -21.66
N ASP A 15 -6.07 -4.90 -22.47
CA ASP A 15 -6.18 -4.86 -23.93
C ASP A 15 -4.89 -4.41 -24.66
N TYR A 16 -3.81 -4.19 -23.91
CA TYR A 16 -2.53 -3.66 -24.39
C TYR A 16 -2.60 -2.22 -24.92
N ILE A 17 -3.65 -1.48 -24.58
CA ILE A 17 -3.78 -0.08 -24.96
C ILE A 17 -3.05 0.80 -23.95
N VAL A 18 -2.24 1.74 -24.45
CA VAL A 18 -1.57 2.76 -23.64
C VAL A 18 -2.63 3.75 -23.16
N PRO A 19 -2.97 3.80 -21.85
CA PRO A 19 -4.01 4.69 -21.35
C PRO A 19 -3.51 6.14 -21.24
N GLY A 20 -2.21 6.35 -21.24
CA GLY A 20 -1.56 7.63 -21.09
C GLY A 20 -0.04 7.49 -21.06
N VAL A 21 0.65 8.59 -21.33
CA VAL A 21 2.11 8.65 -21.37
C VAL A 21 2.56 9.70 -20.35
N ILE A 22 3.58 9.36 -19.56
CA ILE A 22 4.14 10.29 -18.57
C ILE A 22 4.96 11.35 -19.31
N PRO A 23 4.65 12.66 -19.13
CA PRO A 23 5.43 13.75 -19.72
C PRO A 23 6.91 13.69 -19.28
N GLY A 24 7.82 13.87 -20.23
CA GLY A 24 9.26 13.75 -20.05
C GLY A 24 9.77 12.32 -19.82
N GLY A 25 8.90 11.31 -19.92
CA GLY A 25 9.24 9.92 -19.67
C GLY A 25 9.90 9.21 -20.87
N PRO A 26 10.50 8.02 -20.65
CA PRO A 26 11.05 7.17 -21.72
C PRO A 26 10.03 6.74 -22.78
N ALA A 27 8.76 6.59 -22.42
CA ALA A 27 7.70 6.26 -23.37
C ALA A 27 7.37 7.47 -24.28
N GLU A 28 7.25 8.67 -23.72
CA GLU A 28 7.05 9.90 -24.52
C GLU A 28 8.25 10.13 -25.45
N SER A 29 9.46 9.99 -24.91
CA SER A 29 10.71 10.14 -25.66
C SER A 29 10.83 9.13 -26.80
N ALA A 30 10.22 7.96 -26.65
CA ALA A 30 10.16 6.92 -27.68
C ALA A 30 9.02 7.13 -28.68
N GLY A 31 8.15 8.12 -28.47
CA GLY A 31 7.03 8.47 -29.35
C GLY A 31 5.74 7.71 -29.07
N PHE A 32 5.57 7.11 -27.88
CA PHE A 32 4.28 6.53 -27.49
C PHE A 32 3.20 7.61 -27.35
N GLN A 33 1.96 7.23 -27.59
CA GLN A 33 0.78 8.07 -27.43
C GLN A 33 -0.34 7.32 -26.71
N ALA A 34 -1.24 8.06 -26.04
CA ALA A 34 -2.44 7.46 -25.50
C ALA A 34 -3.29 6.88 -26.64
N GLY A 35 -3.79 5.66 -26.48
CA GLY A 35 -4.52 4.93 -27.51
C GLY A 35 -3.66 3.96 -28.33
N ASP A 36 -2.32 4.06 -28.27
CA ASP A 36 -1.45 3.07 -28.91
C ASP A 36 -1.76 1.67 -28.38
N ARG A 37 -1.97 0.70 -29.26
CA ARG A 37 -2.11 -0.71 -28.87
C ARG A 37 -0.80 -1.44 -29.09
N VAL A 38 -0.15 -1.90 -28.03
CA VAL A 38 1.12 -2.63 -28.17
C VAL A 38 0.86 -4.01 -28.78
N VAL A 39 1.56 -4.33 -29.86
CA VAL A 39 1.43 -5.60 -30.61
C VAL A 39 2.61 -6.52 -30.33
N THR A 40 3.84 -6.00 -30.34
CA THR A 40 5.03 -6.80 -30.03
C THR A 40 6.03 -6.04 -29.17
N VAL A 41 6.82 -6.79 -28.39
CA VAL A 41 7.99 -6.29 -27.67
C VAL A 41 9.16 -7.22 -28.02
N GLU A 42 10.25 -6.68 -28.54
CA GLU A 42 11.40 -7.47 -29.00
C GLU A 42 11.02 -8.59 -29.99
N ASN A 43 10.05 -8.34 -30.88
CA ASN A 43 9.47 -9.33 -31.82
C ASN A 43 8.65 -10.45 -31.20
N ILE A 44 8.39 -10.39 -29.90
CA ILE A 44 7.54 -11.35 -29.25
C ILE A 44 6.13 -10.73 -29.18
N PRO A 45 5.11 -11.37 -29.75
CA PRO A 45 3.73 -10.92 -29.62
C PRO A 45 3.36 -10.73 -28.16
N VAL A 46 2.68 -9.63 -27.83
CA VAL A 46 2.31 -9.32 -26.44
C VAL A 46 1.37 -10.37 -25.83
N GLU A 47 0.68 -11.16 -26.65
CA GLU A 47 -0.12 -12.32 -26.25
C GLU A 47 0.74 -13.53 -25.88
N GLY A 48 1.89 -13.71 -26.54
CA GLY A 48 2.87 -14.76 -26.24
C GLY A 48 3.84 -14.38 -25.12
N LEU A 49 3.93 -13.09 -24.82
CA LEU A 49 4.57 -12.55 -23.63
C LEU A 49 3.78 -13.01 -22.38
N GLY A 50 4.20 -14.13 -21.77
CA GLY A 50 3.64 -14.66 -20.52
C GLY A 50 3.68 -13.68 -19.33
N MET A 51 3.37 -14.16 -18.10
CA MET A 51 3.28 -13.33 -16.87
C MET A 51 4.46 -12.33 -16.65
N GLN A 52 5.60 -12.57 -17.29
CA GLN A 52 6.86 -11.85 -17.15
C GLN A 52 7.01 -10.59 -18.01
N SER A 53 6.12 -10.34 -18.97
CA SER A 53 6.45 -9.43 -20.08
C SER A 53 5.45 -8.30 -20.29
N ARG A 54 4.28 -8.39 -19.65
CA ARG A 54 3.42 -7.22 -19.43
C ARG A 54 3.96 -6.29 -18.34
N TRP A 55 5.03 -6.69 -17.64
CA TRP A 55 5.82 -5.78 -16.82
C TRP A 55 7.26 -5.67 -17.29
N PRO A 56 7.73 -4.44 -17.55
CA PRO A 56 9.14 -4.14 -17.76
C PRO A 56 10.05 -4.60 -16.60
N ARG A 57 9.49 -4.99 -15.43
CA ARG A 57 10.25 -5.43 -14.25
C ARG A 57 10.81 -6.86 -14.34
N ALA A 58 10.19 -7.76 -15.08
CA ALA A 58 10.74 -9.12 -15.27
C ALA A 58 11.63 -9.20 -16.51
N MET A 59 11.52 -8.24 -17.43
CA MET A 59 12.55 -7.93 -18.44
C MET A 59 13.58 -6.89 -17.96
N ALA A 60 13.52 -6.43 -16.70
CA ALA A 60 14.20 -5.23 -16.17
C ALA A 60 15.56 -4.96 -16.80
N PRO A 61 15.58 -4.25 -17.94
CA PRO A 61 16.78 -4.15 -18.72
C PRO A 61 17.68 -3.15 -18.01
N LYS A 62 18.98 -3.27 -18.26
CA LYS A 62 19.95 -2.35 -17.69
C LYS A 62 19.60 -0.93 -18.13
N VAL A 63 19.75 0.03 -17.23
CA VAL A 63 19.65 1.45 -17.57
C VAL A 63 20.51 1.72 -18.81
N GLY A 64 19.94 2.42 -19.80
CA GLY A 64 20.55 2.71 -21.09
C GLY A 64 20.30 1.65 -22.17
N ARG A 65 19.72 0.49 -21.86
CA ARG A 65 19.30 -0.48 -22.89
C ARG A 65 18.00 -0.03 -23.53
N SER A 66 17.95 -0.09 -24.86
CA SER A 66 16.73 0.15 -25.63
C SER A 66 15.98 -1.15 -25.87
N HIS A 67 14.65 -1.05 -25.90
CA HIS A 67 13.78 -2.11 -26.41
C HIS A 67 12.94 -1.61 -27.57
N ARG A 68 12.73 -2.47 -28.55
CA ARG A 68 11.85 -2.27 -29.70
C ARG A 68 10.43 -2.71 -29.36
N PHE A 69 9.51 -1.80 -29.57
CA PHE A 69 8.07 -2.00 -29.49
C PHE A 69 7.49 -1.84 -30.88
N VAL A 70 6.46 -2.63 -31.19
CA VAL A 70 5.58 -2.38 -32.33
C VAL A 70 4.21 -2.12 -31.76
N VAL A 71 3.65 -0.96 -32.09
CA VAL A 71 2.31 -0.55 -31.68
C VAL A 71 1.41 -0.40 -32.90
N GLU A 72 0.13 -0.65 -32.74
CA GLU A 72 -0.91 -0.30 -33.69
C GLU A 72 -1.45 1.09 -33.29
N ARG A 73 -1.35 2.05 -34.21
CA ARG A 73 -1.83 3.43 -34.07
C ARG A 73 -2.64 3.77 -35.31
N ASP A 74 -3.91 4.11 -35.13
CA ASP A 74 -4.84 4.43 -36.23
C ASP A 74 -4.88 3.36 -37.34
N GLY A 75 -4.70 2.09 -36.98
CA GLY A 75 -4.67 0.95 -37.89
C GLY A 75 -3.31 0.68 -38.56
N GLU A 76 -2.29 1.51 -38.30
CA GLU A 76 -0.94 1.32 -38.82
C GLU A 76 0.02 0.77 -37.76
N LEU A 77 1.00 -0.04 -38.20
CA LEU A 77 2.04 -0.55 -37.32
C LEU A 77 3.21 0.43 -37.23
N VAL A 78 3.40 1.02 -36.05
CA VAL A 78 4.48 1.95 -35.74
C VAL A 78 5.54 1.26 -34.89
N THR A 79 6.80 1.33 -35.32
CA THR A 79 7.93 0.82 -34.54
C THR A 79 8.50 1.91 -33.66
N LEU A 80 8.52 1.68 -32.35
CA LEU A 80 9.04 2.60 -31.33
C LEU A 80 10.23 1.97 -30.61
N ASN A 81 11.26 2.76 -30.30
CA ASN A 81 12.40 2.30 -29.50
C ASN A 81 12.44 3.08 -28.19
N THR A 82 12.24 2.40 -27.07
CA THR A 82 12.30 3.03 -25.74
C THR A 82 13.57 2.66 -25.01
N THR A 83 14.31 3.67 -24.56
CA THR A 83 15.53 3.51 -23.76
C THR A 83 15.19 3.57 -22.30
N TYR A 84 15.52 2.52 -21.55
CA TYR A 84 15.19 2.46 -20.14
C TYR A 84 16.08 3.40 -19.32
N THR A 85 15.47 4.25 -18.51
CA THR A 85 16.18 5.18 -17.65
C THR A 85 16.30 4.63 -16.24
N ALA A 86 17.11 5.29 -15.41
CA ALA A 86 17.16 4.99 -13.98
C ALA A 86 15.78 5.27 -13.34
N ILE A 87 15.40 4.46 -12.35
CA ILE A 87 14.17 4.67 -11.58
C ILE A 87 14.18 6.12 -11.04
N PRO A 88 13.12 6.91 -11.29
CA PRO A 88 13.06 8.28 -10.80
C PRO A 88 13.27 8.36 -9.28
N ARG A 89 13.99 9.38 -8.81
CA ARG A 89 14.26 9.58 -7.38
C ARG A 89 12.98 9.64 -6.55
N SER A 90 11.91 10.23 -7.08
CA SER A 90 10.59 10.28 -6.45
C SER A 90 10.02 8.89 -6.17
N VAL A 91 10.11 7.95 -7.13
CA VAL A 91 9.66 6.56 -6.95
C VAL A 91 10.51 5.84 -5.91
N ILE A 92 11.82 6.08 -5.89
CA ILE A 92 12.71 5.51 -4.86
C ILE A 92 12.33 6.06 -3.47
N MET A 93 12.11 7.37 -3.35
CA MET A 93 11.71 8.00 -2.09
C MET A 93 10.34 7.52 -1.61
N LEU A 94 9.39 7.31 -2.53
CA LEU A 94 8.08 6.73 -2.19
C LEU A 94 8.23 5.31 -1.62
N ARG A 95 9.06 4.46 -2.22
CA ARG A 95 9.31 3.09 -1.73
C ARG A 95 10.05 3.08 -0.39
N LEU A 96 11.05 3.93 -0.23
CA LEU A 96 11.75 4.12 1.05
C LEU A 96 10.80 4.60 2.13
N GLY A 97 9.91 5.53 1.78
CA GLY A 97 8.87 6.04 2.66
C GLY A 97 7.92 4.94 3.13
N ALA A 98 7.35 4.18 2.19
CA ALA A 98 6.48 3.05 2.53
C ALA A 98 7.20 2.04 3.45
N ALA A 99 8.45 1.68 3.12
CA ALA A 99 9.24 0.78 3.94
C ALA A 99 9.51 1.32 5.35
N LEU A 100 9.77 2.63 5.48
CA LEU A 100 9.94 3.28 6.78
C LEU A 100 8.66 3.19 7.62
N VAL A 101 7.48 3.40 7.02
CA VAL A 101 6.18 3.26 7.70
C VAL A 101 5.98 1.81 8.14
N GLY A 102 6.18 0.84 7.24
CA GLY A 102 6.06 -0.58 7.56
C GLY A 102 6.99 -1.02 8.69
N LEU A 103 8.25 -0.59 8.66
CA LEU A 103 9.24 -0.86 9.71
C LEU A 103 8.86 -0.19 11.04
N ALA A 104 8.35 1.04 11.02
CA ALA A 104 7.88 1.72 12.23
C ALA A 104 6.71 0.97 12.89
N PHE A 105 5.77 0.46 12.09
CA PHE A 105 4.68 -0.40 12.57
C PHE A 105 5.21 -1.71 13.16
N LEU A 106 6.11 -2.40 12.44
CA LEU A 106 6.71 -3.65 12.90
C LEU A 106 7.46 -3.46 14.23
N TRP A 107 8.35 -2.47 14.30
CA TRP A 107 9.12 -2.17 15.49
C TRP A 107 8.24 -1.80 16.68
N SER A 108 7.28 -0.89 16.48
CA SER A 108 6.39 -0.44 17.57
C SER A 108 5.51 -1.57 18.11
N GLY A 109 5.03 -2.46 17.22
CA GLY A 109 4.27 -3.64 17.62
C GLY A 109 5.09 -4.67 18.39
N VAL A 110 6.29 -4.99 17.90
CA VAL A 110 7.24 -5.90 18.58
C VAL A 110 7.63 -5.32 19.94
N TRP A 111 7.95 -4.03 20.00
CA TRP A 111 8.29 -3.34 21.25
C TRP A 111 7.15 -3.41 22.27
N ALA A 112 5.92 -3.11 21.86
CA ALA A 112 4.76 -3.19 22.76
C ALA A 112 4.54 -4.62 23.28
N LEU A 113 4.66 -5.63 22.41
CA LEU A 113 4.49 -7.04 22.77
C LEU A 113 5.46 -7.47 23.87
N PHE A 114 6.75 -7.18 23.69
CA PHE A 114 7.79 -7.56 24.66
C PHE A 114 7.78 -6.73 25.95
N ARG A 115 7.17 -5.53 25.94
CA ARG A 115 7.16 -4.65 27.11
C ARG A 115 6.01 -4.87 28.07
N VAL A 116 4.78 -5.08 27.58
CA VAL A 116 3.59 -5.12 28.45
C VAL A 116 2.75 -6.39 28.32
N GLY A 117 2.94 -7.20 27.27
CA GLY A 117 2.28 -8.52 27.16
C GLY A 117 0.75 -8.51 27.22
N THR A 118 0.09 -7.40 26.86
CA THR A 118 -1.38 -7.32 26.88
C THR A 118 -1.99 -7.76 25.55
N VAL A 119 -3.27 -8.12 25.57
CA VAL A 119 -4.03 -8.43 24.34
C VAL A 119 -4.01 -7.26 23.33
N HIS A 120 -3.89 -6.01 23.80
CA HIS A 120 -3.74 -4.85 22.91
C HIS A 120 -2.34 -4.77 22.29
N ALA A 121 -1.31 -5.19 23.01
CA ALA A 121 0.05 -5.29 22.49
C ALA A 121 0.18 -6.41 21.44
N GLU A 122 -0.45 -7.58 21.67
CA GLU A 122 -0.53 -8.65 20.67
C GLU A 122 -1.20 -8.19 19.37
N ARG A 123 -2.32 -7.45 19.48
CA ARG A 123 -3.01 -6.89 18.30
C ARG A 123 -2.12 -5.87 17.58
N LEU A 124 -1.39 -5.03 18.31
CA LEU A 124 -0.47 -4.07 17.70
C LEU A 124 0.71 -4.78 17.00
N ALA A 125 1.21 -5.88 17.55
CA ALA A 125 2.21 -6.72 16.89
C ALA A 125 1.68 -7.34 15.59
N ALA A 126 0.42 -7.83 15.58
CA ALA A 126 -0.22 -8.34 14.37
C ALA A 126 -0.38 -7.25 13.29
N ILE A 127 -0.78 -6.03 13.68
CA ILE A 127 -0.78 -4.86 12.79
C ILE A 127 0.63 -4.61 12.25
N GLY A 128 1.63 -4.63 13.14
CA GLY A 128 3.04 -4.44 12.81
C GLY A 128 3.55 -5.41 11.75
N LEU A 129 3.26 -6.69 11.93
CA LEU A 129 3.63 -7.75 10.99
C LEU A 129 2.96 -7.56 9.62
N ALA A 130 1.65 -7.32 9.60
CA ALA A 130 0.89 -7.11 8.37
C ALA A 130 1.38 -5.87 7.61
N ALA A 131 1.63 -4.75 8.31
CA ALA A 131 2.19 -3.53 7.72
C ALA A 131 3.61 -3.76 7.16
N GLY A 132 4.46 -4.47 7.91
CA GLY A 132 5.79 -4.83 7.47
C GLY A 132 5.76 -5.61 6.16
N VAL A 133 4.93 -6.65 6.06
CA VAL A 133 4.77 -7.41 4.81
C VAL A 133 4.21 -6.52 3.70
N ALA A 134 3.15 -5.74 3.97
CA ALA A 134 2.49 -4.90 2.97
C ALA A 134 3.40 -3.81 2.37
N MET A 135 4.34 -3.28 3.15
CA MET A 135 5.09 -2.06 2.79
C MET A 135 6.61 -2.29 2.59
N THR A 136 7.11 -3.52 2.70
CA THR A 136 8.54 -3.87 2.49
C THR A 136 9.00 -3.85 1.03
N GLY A 137 8.31 -3.09 0.15
CA GLY A 137 8.44 -3.05 -1.33
C GLY A 137 9.82 -2.67 -1.92
N MET A 138 10.89 -2.75 -1.14
CA MET A 138 12.30 -2.62 -1.55
C MET A 138 13.03 -3.97 -1.65
N GLY A 139 12.33 -5.09 -1.55
CA GLY A 139 12.92 -6.41 -1.76
C GLY A 139 13.59 -6.52 -3.14
N PRO A 140 14.60 -7.40 -3.29
CA PRO A 140 15.19 -7.68 -4.59
C PRO A 140 14.11 -8.17 -5.56
N SER A 141 14.27 -7.89 -6.86
CA SER A 141 13.40 -8.50 -7.86
C SER A 141 13.54 -10.02 -7.77
N LEU A 142 12.42 -10.70 -7.50
CA LEU A 142 12.34 -12.15 -7.48
C LEU A 142 11.97 -12.71 -8.88
N GLY A 143 12.14 -11.90 -9.93
CA GLY A 143 11.82 -12.26 -11.30
C GLY A 143 10.37 -12.72 -11.46
N ARG A 144 10.20 -14.02 -11.75
CA ARG A 144 8.89 -14.66 -11.98
C ARG A 144 7.97 -14.61 -10.76
N LEU A 145 8.52 -14.51 -9.55
CA LEU A 145 7.75 -14.47 -8.31
C LEU A 145 7.28 -13.05 -7.92
N ASN A 146 7.65 -12.01 -8.67
CA ASN A 146 7.23 -10.64 -8.35
C ASN A 146 5.71 -10.46 -8.32
N GLY A 147 4.97 -11.16 -9.20
CA GLY A 147 3.50 -11.15 -9.17
C GLY A 147 2.96 -11.73 -7.87
N VAL A 148 3.50 -12.88 -7.43
CA VAL A 148 3.16 -13.51 -6.14
C VAL A 148 3.43 -12.54 -4.98
N VAL A 149 4.61 -11.92 -4.96
CA VAL A 149 4.97 -10.92 -3.93
C VAL A 149 3.96 -9.77 -3.92
N GLY A 150 3.58 -9.24 -5.08
CA GLY A 150 2.58 -8.17 -5.18
C GLY A 150 1.22 -8.57 -4.58
N HIS A 151 0.74 -9.78 -4.87
CA HIS A 151 -0.53 -10.29 -4.32
C HIS A 151 -0.44 -10.52 -2.81
N ILE A 152 0.70 -11.05 -2.31
CA ILE A 152 0.94 -11.22 -0.87
C ILE A 152 0.96 -9.86 -0.16
N GLN A 153 1.65 -8.87 -0.74
CA GLN A 153 1.71 -7.51 -0.19
C GLN A 153 0.33 -6.87 -0.18
N PHE A 154 -0.46 -7.03 -1.25
CA PHE A 154 -1.81 -6.50 -1.34
C PHE A 154 -2.76 -7.17 -0.33
N ALA A 155 -2.72 -8.50 -0.21
CA ALA A 155 -3.46 -9.24 0.80
C ALA A 155 -3.09 -8.79 2.23
N ALA A 156 -1.79 -8.59 2.49
CA ALA A 156 -1.30 -8.09 3.77
C ALA A 156 -1.75 -6.65 4.06
N MET A 157 -1.89 -5.82 3.03
CA MET A 157 -2.39 -4.45 3.17
C MET A 157 -3.86 -4.41 3.59
N ILE A 158 -4.69 -5.27 3.01
CA ILE A 158 -6.10 -5.43 3.42
C ILE A 158 -6.18 -5.99 4.84
N LEU A 159 -5.35 -6.98 5.17
CA LEU A 159 -5.29 -7.57 6.52
C LEU A 159 -4.84 -6.54 7.57
N TRP A 160 -3.86 -5.69 7.23
CA TRP A 160 -3.42 -4.58 8.08
C TRP A 160 -4.57 -3.63 8.41
N ALA A 161 -5.36 -3.23 7.41
CA ALA A 161 -6.56 -2.41 7.63
C ALA A 161 -7.61 -3.11 8.50
N ALA A 162 -7.82 -4.41 8.29
CA ALA A 162 -8.72 -5.23 9.13
C ALA A 162 -8.25 -5.30 10.59
N PHE A 163 -6.95 -5.46 10.82
CA PHE A 163 -6.37 -5.45 12.17
C PHE A 163 -6.46 -4.08 12.83
N LEU A 164 -6.26 -2.98 12.10
CA LEU A 164 -6.48 -1.63 12.61
C LEU A 164 -7.94 -1.43 13.06
N LEU A 165 -8.91 -1.85 12.23
CA LEU A 165 -10.32 -1.82 12.61
C LEU A 165 -10.56 -2.61 13.90
N ARG A 166 -10.03 -3.84 13.99
CA ARG A 166 -10.19 -4.67 15.18
C ARG A 166 -9.55 -4.04 16.42
N PHE A 167 -8.38 -3.44 16.28
CA PHE A 167 -7.71 -2.72 17.35
C PHE A 167 -8.59 -1.58 17.87
N PHE A 168 -9.07 -0.69 17.00
CA PHE A 168 -9.90 0.43 17.44
C PHE A 168 -11.29 0.03 17.92
N LEU A 169 -11.84 -1.12 17.50
CA LEU A 169 -13.08 -1.64 18.10
C LEU A 169 -12.87 -2.16 19.53
N THR A 170 -11.65 -2.50 19.91
CA THR A 170 -11.33 -3.10 21.22
C THR A 170 -10.59 -2.16 22.16
N PHE A 171 -9.88 -1.16 21.65
CA PHE A 171 -9.07 -0.22 22.44
C PHE A 171 -9.80 1.12 22.69
N PRO A 172 -9.66 1.73 23.89
CA PRO A 172 -9.07 1.15 25.10
C PRO A 172 -10.05 0.22 25.83
N THR A 173 -11.35 0.40 25.58
CA THR A 173 -12.43 -0.43 26.09
C THR A 173 -13.18 -1.04 24.92
N THR A 174 -13.54 -2.32 25.05
CA THR A 174 -14.24 -3.06 24.01
C THR A 174 -15.60 -2.43 23.70
N LYS A 175 -15.79 -2.00 22.45
CA LYS A 175 -17.09 -1.53 21.95
C LYS A 175 -18.00 -2.72 21.67
N ARG A 176 -19.32 -2.51 21.60
CA ARG A 176 -20.29 -3.57 21.27
C ARG A 176 -19.93 -4.37 20.01
N PRO A 177 -19.54 -3.76 18.86
CA PRO A 177 -19.07 -4.53 17.70
C PRO A 177 -17.74 -5.24 17.95
N GLY A 178 -16.88 -4.69 18.81
CA GLY A 178 -15.63 -5.32 19.23
C GLY A 178 -15.84 -6.59 20.06
N ALA A 179 -16.90 -6.66 20.87
CA ALA A 179 -17.22 -7.84 21.67
C ALA A 179 -17.86 -8.98 20.83
N SER A 180 -18.44 -8.65 19.68
CA SER A 180 -19.16 -9.60 18.83
C SER A 180 -18.23 -10.56 18.09
N THR A 181 -18.44 -11.87 18.31
CA THR A 181 -17.79 -12.95 17.54
C THR A 181 -18.22 -12.92 16.08
N ILE A 182 -19.48 -12.60 15.80
CA ILE A 182 -20.02 -12.45 14.45
C ILE A 182 -19.29 -11.33 13.71
N THR A 183 -19.13 -10.15 14.33
CA THR A 183 -18.38 -9.04 13.72
C THR A 183 -16.94 -9.42 13.42
N THR A 184 -16.30 -10.17 14.32
CA THR A 184 -14.93 -10.69 14.11
C THR A 184 -14.87 -11.64 12.91
N ARG A 185 -15.82 -12.58 12.81
CA ARG A 185 -15.94 -13.51 11.68
C ARG A 185 -16.22 -12.78 10.36
N ILE A 186 -17.00 -11.70 10.37
CA ILE A 186 -17.25 -10.90 9.16
C ILE A 186 -15.97 -10.21 8.70
N ILE A 187 -15.27 -9.51 9.61
CA ILE A 187 -14.03 -8.77 9.26
C ILE A 187 -12.99 -9.71 8.67
N TYR A 188 -12.69 -10.84 9.31
CA TYR A 188 -11.67 -11.75 8.80
C TYR A 188 -12.19 -12.68 7.71
N GLY A 189 -13.49 -12.99 7.71
CA GLY A 189 -14.14 -13.82 6.70
C GLY A 189 -14.13 -13.13 5.33
N LEU A 190 -14.43 -11.84 5.26
CA LEU A 190 -14.35 -11.08 4.01
C LEU A 190 -12.92 -11.03 3.46
N TRP A 191 -11.92 -10.89 4.32
CA TRP A 191 -10.52 -10.97 3.90
C TRP A 191 -10.14 -12.39 3.42
N LEU A 192 -10.56 -13.44 4.14
CA LEU A 192 -10.29 -14.83 3.79
C LEU A 192 -10.95 -15.21 2.46
N LEU A 193 -12.20 -14.77 2.23
CA LEU A 193 -12.93 -14.95 0.98
C LEU A 193 -12.26 -14.24 -0.20
N PHE A 194 -11.47 -13.20 0.05
CA PHE A 194 -10.71 -12.49 -0.97
C PHE A 194 -9.44 -13.23 -1.39
N LEU A 195 -8.87 -14.11 -0.55
CA LEU A 195 -7.64 -14.84 -0.91
C LEU A 195 -7.79 -15.77 -2.13
N PRO A 196 -8.85 -16.58 -2.27
CA PRO A 196 -9.09 -17.35 -3.49
C PRO A 196 -9.18 -16.48 -4.74
N VAL A 197 -9.72 -15.26 -4.62
CA VAL A 197 -9.80 -14.32 -5.75
C VAL A 197 -8.41 -13.92 -6.21
N LEU A 198 -7.50 -13.59 -5.28
CA LEU A 198 -6.10 -13.29 -5.60
C LEU A 198 -5.35 -14.50 -6.18
N VAL A 199 -5.68 -15.72 -5.73
CA VAL A 199 -5.10 -16.95 -6.30
C VAL A 199 -5.60 -17.19 -7.72
N ILE A 200 -6.91 -17.02 -7.96
CA ILE A 200 -7.50 -17.11 -9.30
C ILE A 200 -6.91 -16.05 -10.21
N GLU A 201 -6.79 -14.80 -9.74
CA GLU A 201 -6.17 -13.71 -10.47
C GLU A 201 -4.74 -14.08 -10.87
N LEU A 202 -3.94 -14.61 -9.94
CA LEU A 202 -2.57 -15.06 -10.20
C LEU A 202 -2.49 -16.22 -11.21
N ILE A 203 -3.46 -17.14 -11.21
CA ILE A 203 -3.52 -18.29 -12.14
C ILE A 203 -3.99 -17.85 -13.54
N THR A 204 -4.96 -16.94 -13.61
CA THR A 204 -5.64 -16.51 -14.86
C THR A 204 -4.99 -15.26 -15.48
N HIS A 205 -3.84 -14.83 -14.96
CA HIS A 205 -3.21 -13.53 -15.14
C HIS A 205 -2.61 -13.23 -16.53
N PRO A 206 -3.45 -13.16 -17.56
CA PRO A 206 -3.48 -11.86 -18.22
C PRO A 206 -4.89 -11.24 -18.29
N THR A 207 -5.96 -12.01 -18.13
CA THR A 207 -7.32 -11.51 -18.40
C THR A 207 -7.93 -10.69 -17.25
N LEU A 208 -7.51 -10.94 -16.00
CA LEU A 208 -8.18 -10.39 -14.81
C LEU A 208 -7.34 -9.44 -13.94
N TYR A 209 -6.13 -9.09 -14.37
CA TYR A 209 -5.13 -8.41 -13.52
C TYR A 209 -5.48 -6.98 -13.05
N HIS A 210 -6.54 -6.40 -13.59
CA HIS A 210 -7.05 -5.10 -13.15
C HIS A 210 -8.47 -5.20 -12.57
N THR A 211 -9.10 -6.36 -12.66
CA THR A 211 -10.50 -6.56 -12.30
C THR A 211 -10.67 -6.65 -10.79
N TYR A 212 -9.73 -7.27 -10.08
CA TYR A 212 -9.88 -7.57 -8.65
C TYR A 212 -9.16 -6.60 -7.72
N GLY A 213 -8.28 -5.76 -8.24
CA GLY A 213 -7.69 -4.65 -7.48
C GLY A 213 -8.77 -3.72 -6.91
N GLY A 214 -9.77 -3.35 -7.72
CA GLY A 214 -10.86 -2.45 -7.32
C GLY A 214 -11.62 -2.92 -6.07
N PRO A 215 -12.21 -4.14 -6.07
CA PRO A 215 -12.86 -4.71 -4.89
C PRO A 215 -11.96 -4.78 -3.66
N GLY A 216 -10.67 -5.15 -3.83
CA GLY A 216 -9.72 -5.19 -2.73
C GLY A 216 -9.46 -3.80 -2.11
N TYR A 217 -9.28 -2.77 -2.95
CA TYR A 217 -9.14 -1.38 -2.48
C TYR A 217 -10.40 -0.88 -1.78
N LEU A 218 -11.59 -1.22 -2.28
CA LEU A 218 -12.85 -0.84 -1.65
C LEU A 218 -13.00 -1.48 -0.27
N LEU A 219 -12.65 -2.77 -0.14
CA LEU A 219 -12.67 -3.48 1.13
C LEU A 219 -11.69 -2.86 2.14
N MET A 220 -10.47 -2.57 1.69
CA MET A 220 -9.45 -1.90 2.51
C MET A 220 -9.92 -0.51 2.96
N LEU A 221 -10.45 0.30 2.05
CA LEU A 221 -10.97 1.64 2.37
C LEU A 221 -12.11 1.55 3.37
N THR A 222 -13.01 0.59 3.21
CA THR A 222 -14.12 0.34 4.15
C THR A 222 -13.59 0.05 5.56
N TYR A 223 -12.58 -0.81 5.69
CA TYR A 223 -11.96 -1.08 6.98
C TYR A 223 -11.30 0.15 7.60
N LEU A 224 -10.56 0.93 6.81
CA LEU A 224 -9.90 2.14 7.30
C LEU A 224 -10.91 3.20 7.75
N MET A 225 -12.01 3.38 7.00
CA MET A 225 -13.10 4.30 7.37
C MET A 225 -13.76 3.89 8.68
N PHE A 226 -14.08 2.61 8.86
CA PHE A 226 -14.64 2.12 10.13
C PHE A 226 -13.64 2.18 11.28
N ALA A 227 -12.35 1.96 11.02
CA ALA A 227 -11.29 2.07 12.01
C ALA A 227 -11.19 3.51 12.53
N LEU A 228 -11.18 4.48 11.62
CA LEU A 228 -11.17 5.90 11.93
C LEU A 228 -12.44 6.32 12.70
N ALA A 229 -13.62 5.90 12.23
CA ALA A 229 -14.88 6.16 12.92
C ALA A 229 -14.89 5.60 14.35
N ALA A 230 -14.35 4.39 14.55
CA ALA A 230 -14.23 3.79 15.88
C ALA A 230 -13.25 4.54 16.80
N ALA A 231 -12.14 5.06 16.26
CA ALA A 231 -11.20 5.89 16.99
C ALA A 231 -11.84 7.24 17.38
N MET A 232 -12.47 7.93 16.43
CA MET A 232 -13.17 9.20 16.65
C MET A 232 -14.30 9.04 17.66
N HIS A 233 -15.12 7.98 17.56
CA HIS A 233 -16.16 7.69 18.53
C HIS A 233 -15.60 7.56 19.95
N THR A 234 -14.45 6.89 20.14
CA THR A 234 -13.81 6.85 21.46
C THR A 234 -13.42 8.24 21.94
N GLY A 235 -12.82 9.06 21.07
CA GLY A 235 -12.39 10.43 21.40
C GLY A 235 -13.54 11.36 21.76
N VAL A 236 -14.70 11.21 21.11
CA VAL A 236 -15.88 12.06 21.35
C VAL A 236 -16.64 11.62 22.61
N ILE A 237 -16.82 10.31 22.82
CA ILE A 237 -17.69 9.80 23.89
C ILE A 237 -17.01 9.80 25.26
N ASN A 238 -15.67 9.66 25.32
CA ASN A 238 -14.99 9.54 26.60
C ASN A 238 -14.46 10.90 27.10
N PRO A 239 -14.56 11.20 28.41
CA PRO A 239 -14.02 12.43 28.96
C PRO A 239 -12.49 12.45 28.85
N ARG A 240 -11.92 13.66 28.77
CA ARG A 240 -10.47 13.90 28.55
C ARG A 240 -9.56 13.15 29.53
N TRP A 241 -9.94 13.07 30.80
CA TRP A 241 -9.16 12.35 31.82
C TRP A 241 -9.06 10.85 31.52
N LYS A 242 -10.15 10.23 31.06
CA LYS A 242 -10.19 8.81 30.69
C LYS A 242 -9.39 8.55 29.42
N LEU A 243 -9.41 9.47 28.46
CA LEU A 243 -8.55 9.41 27.26
C LEU A 243 -7.06 9.51 27.62
N LYS A 244 -6.71 10.36 28.60
CA LYS A 244 -5.33 10.50 29.09
C LYS A 244 -4.87 9.23 29.82
N GLN A 245 -5.69 8.71 30.74
CA GLN A 245 -5.38 7.52 31.52
C GLN A 245 -5.23 6.27 30.65
N SER A 246 -6.13 6.08 29.67
CA SER A 246 -6.09 4.94 28.76
C SER A 246 -5.05 5.03 27.65
N GLY A 247 -4.30 6.13 27.54
CA GLY A 247 -3.36 6.36 26.44
C GLY A 247 -4.01 6.68 25.08
N MET A 248 -5.33 6.58 24.94
CA MET A 248 -6.03 6.87 23.68
C MET A 248 -5.81 8.31 23.20
N GLY A 249 -5.68 9.28 24.10
CA GLY A 249 -5.38 10.67 23.73
C GLY A 249 -4.08 10.81 22.92
N VAL A 250 -3.05 10.02 23.26
CA VAL A 250 -1.76 10.00 22.54
C VAL A 250 -1.93 9.39 21.14
N ILE A 251 -2.70 8.31 21.04
CA ILE A 251 -3.01 7.66 19.76
C ILE A 251 -3.75 8.61 18.82
N LEU A 252 -4.78 9.31 19.33
CA LEU A 252 -5.55 10.26 18.53
C LEU A 252 -4.68 11.42 18.02
N MET A 253 -3.76 11.91 18.85
CA MET A 253 -2.79 12.93 18.42
C MET A 253 -1.87 12.40 17.31
N GLY A 254 -1.37 11.16 17.44
CA GLY A 254 -0.56 10.54 16.40
C GLY A 254 -1.31 10.32 15.09
N LEU A 255 -2.58 9.91 15.15
CA LEU A 255 -3.45 9.82 13.98
C LEU A 255 -3.65 11.19 13.32
N LEU A 256 -3.90 12.25 14.11
CA LEU A 256 -4.04 13.61 13.58
C LEU A 256 -2.76 14.05 12.86
N VAL A 257 -1.60 13.90 13.50
CA VAL A 257 -0.29 14.28 12.94
C VAL A 257 0.06 13.46 11.70
N GLY A 258 -0.26 12.17 11.67
CA GLY A 258 0.04 11.30 10.54
C GLY A 258 -0.91 11.46 9.36
N ILE A 259 -2.23 11.55 9.61
CA ILE A 259 -3.25 11.52 8.56
C ILE A 259 -3.51 12.89 7.94
N VAL A 260 -3.56 13.98 8.73
CA VAL A 260 -3.92 15.30 8.20
C VAL A 260 -2.97 15.75 7.09
N PRO A 261 -1.63 15.67 7.22
CA PRO A 261 -0.71 16.04 6.16
C PRO A 261 -0.86 15.19 4.90
N ALA A 262 -1.19 13.89 5.06
CA ALA A 262 -1.45 13.00 3.94
C ALA A 262 -2.75 13.37 3.20
N LEU A 263 -3.80 13.77 3.93
CA LEU A 263 -5.05 14.27 3.33
C LEU A 263 -4.85 15.59 2.61
N VAL A 264 -4.04 16.50 3.18
CA VAL A 264 -3.67 17.77 2.51
C VAL A 264 -2.92 17.48 1.21
N GLY A 265 -1.94 16.57 1.26
CA GLY A 265 -1.20 16.15 0.05
C GLY A 265 -2.09 15.49 -1.00
N PHE A 266 -3.05 14.66 -0.57
CA PHE A 266 -4.02 14.07 -1.47
C PHE A 266 -4.94 15.13 -2.11
N PHE A 267 -5.42 16.09 -1.33
CA PHE A 267 -6.28 17.17 -1.81
C PHE A 267 -5.53 18.05 -2.81
N ASP A 268 -4.28 18.41 -2.50
CA ASP A 268 -3.39 19.14 -3.40
C ASP A 268 -3.21 18.42 -4.74
N TRP A 269 -2.85 17.13 -4.71
CA TRP A 269 -2.73 16.32 -5.93
C TRP A 269 -4.05 16.20 -6.73
N ALA A 270 -5.18 16.06 -6.04
CA ALA A 270 -6.47 15.83 -6.67
C ALA A 270 -7.08 17.11 -7.28
N PHE A 271 -6.87 18.26 -6.64
CA PHE A 271 -7.56 19.52 -6.98
C PHE A 271 -6.63 20.66 -7.41
N MET A 272 -5.35 20.64 -7.02
CA MET A 272 -4.38 21.72 -7.23
C MET A 272 -3.14 21.21 -7.98
N ARG A 273 -3.33 20.79 -9.25
CA ARG A 273 -2.26 20.19 -10.09
C ARG A 273 -1.02 21.07 -10.30
N GLU A 274 -1.11 22.38 -10.05
CA GLU A 274 -0.02 23.35 -10.24
C GLU A 274 0.70 23.75 -8.94
N PHE A 275 0.23 23.28 -7.79
CA PHE A 275 0.83 23.61 -6.51
C PHE A 275 1.71 22.44 -6.04
N ASP A 276 3.01 22.65 -5.90
CA ASP A 276 3.93 21.64 -5.38
C ASP A 276 4.15 21.92 -3.89
N ILE A 277 3.47 21.16 -3.01
CA ILE A 277 3.72 21.26 -1.57
C ILE A 277 5.09 20.63 -1.27
N PRO A 278 6.11 21.43 -0.87
CA PRO A 278 7.49 20.93 -0.71
C PRO A 278 7.62 19.86 0.38
N THR A 279 6.61 19.74 1.24
CA THR A 279 6.63 18.83 2.39
C THR A 279 6.23 17.40 2.08
N SER A 280 5.93 17.07 0.81
CA SER A 280 5.51 15.72 0.40
C SER A 280 6.51 14.62 0.74
N VAL A 281 7.79 14.97 0.70
CA VAL A 281 8.91 14.07 1.05
C VAL A 281 8.87 13.66 2.53
N TYR A 282 8.23 14.43 3.41
CA TYR A 282 8.15 14.14 4.85
C TYR A 282 6.93 13.32 5.25
N TRP A 283 5.97 13.09 4.37
CA TRP A 283 4.75 12.32 4.71
C TRP A 283 5.03 10.94 5.32
N PRO A 284 5.99 10.15 4.82
CA PRO A 284 6.28 8.86 5.43
C PRO A 284 6.75 8.98 6.89
N VAL A 285 7.54 10.00 7.20
CA VAL A 285 8.02 10.27 8.57
C VAL A 285 6.85 10.60 9.49
N LEU A 286 5.91 11.42 9.02
CA LEU A 286 4.71 11.79 9.77
C LEU A 286 3.78 10.58 9.98
N LEU A 287 3.61 9.74 8.96
CA LEU A 287 2.85 8.49 9.06
C LEU A 287 3.49 7.50 10.05
N SER A 288 4.82 7.47 10.18
CA SER A 288 5.54 6.64 11.16
C SER A 288 5.28 7.06 12.62
N VAL A 289 4.71 8.25 12.88
CA VAL A 289 4.30 8.66 14.24
C VAL A 289 3.09 7.85 14.73
N ILE A 290 2.22 7.39 13.82
CA ILE A 290 1.03 6.62 14.17
C ILE A 290 1.38 5.34 14.95
N PRO A 291 2.22 4.41 14.46
CA PRO A 291 2.52 3.20 15.21
C PRO A 291 3.24 3.46 16.53
N LEU A 292 4.11 4.48 16.58
CA LEU A 292 4.83 4.85 17.81
C LEU A 292 3.85 5.31 18.89
N THR A 293 2.94 6.21 18.55
CA THR A 293 1.91 6.71 19.49
C THR A 293 0.92 5.61 19.89
N MET A 294 0.58 4.68 19.00
CA MET A 294 -0.19 3.48 19.33
C MET A 294 0.51 2.64 20.41
N ALA A 295 1.81 2.37 20.24
CA ALA A 295 2.57 1.59 21.22
C ALA A 295 2.69 2.30 22.57
N ILE A 296 2.93 3.62 22.58
CA ILE A 296 2.91 4.43 23.81
C ILE A 296 1.53 4.36 24.48
N GLY A 297 0.46 4.47 23.70
CA GLY A 297 -0.92 4.37 24.20
C GLY A 297 -1.21 3.01 24.85
N VAL A 298 -0.82 1.91 24.20
CA VAL A 298 -0.94 0.55 24.77
C VAL A 298 -0.15 0.40 26.06
N HIS A 299 1.04 0.99 26.15
CA HIS A 299 1.85 0.95 27.37
C HIS A 299 1.25 1.81 28.51
N ALA A 300 0.64 2.95 28.20
CA ALA A 300 -0.05 3.77 29.19
C ALA A 300 -1.27 3.03 29.76
N GLU A 301 -2.03 2.37 28.88
CA GLU A 301 -3.20 1.57 29.23
C GLU A 301 -2.84 0.39 30.16
N ALA A 302 -1.77 -0.34 29.84
CA ALA A 302 -1.29 -1.45 30.67
C ALA A 302 -0.89 -0.99 32.09
N ARG A 303 -0.22 0.17 32.20
CA ARG A 303 0.15 0.76 33.51
C ARG A 303 -1.10 1.12 34.33
N ALA A 304 -2.07 1.79 33.71
CA ALA A 304 -3.30 2.16 34.40
C ALA A 304 -4.09 0.95 34.92
N ARG A 305 -4.05 -0.20 34.22
CA ARG A 305 -4.63 -1.45 34.72
C ARG A 305 -3.87 -2.01 35.92
N ALA A 306 -2.53 -1.99 35.88
CA ALA A 306 -1.70 -2.48 36.98
C ALA A 306 -1.96 -1.70 38.28
N ASP A 307 -2.15 -0.38 38.19
CA ASP A 307 -2.42 0.49 39.34
C ASP A 307 -3.84 0.30 39.93
N SER A 308 -4.72 -0.45 39.25
CA SER A 308 -6.10 -0.69 39.70
C SER A 308 -6.27 -1.98 40.51
N TYR A 309 -5.20 -2.79 40.64
CA TYR A 309 -5.16 -4.04 41.42
C TYR A 309 -4.39 -3.82 42.72
#